data_AF-A0A351KSU6-F1
#
_entry.id   AF-A0A351KSU6-F1
#
_cell.length_a   1.000
_cell.length_b   1.000
_cell.length_c   1.000
_cell.angle_alpha   90.00
_cell.angle_beta   90.00
_cell.angle_gamma   90.00
#
_symmetry.space_group_name_H-M   'P 1'
#
loop_
_entity.id
_entity.type
_entity.pdbx_description
1 polymer ?
#
loop_
_entity_poly.entity_id
_entity_poly.type
_entity_poly.pdbx_seq_one_letter_code
_entity_poly.pdbx_strand_id
1 'polypeptide(L)'
;MRIGKRGYRIKARIDYGLSRWFEWSTRHAVLVIVLAIAAAAGALFYTVHHLRINTYPGNVLSDALPWRQDKLAYERAFPTFRDSIVLVIDAPTPDQARNAADRLAARLGEDHEHFEWVFYPPATPFFRQHALMFLGLDALEVRTERLAQAQPFLADISQDPTLSGTFHLLRRALTQDRPSEIDLGSLFVALAGTLDDALMGLDRPLSWSQQMSGVRSDKD
;
A
#
# COMPACT_ATOMS: atom_id res chain seq x y z
N MET A 1 -54.19 -3.31 -53.91
CA MET A 1 -54.39 -2.76 -52.55
C MET A 1 -55.14 -3.79 -51.69
N ARG A 2 -54.43 -4.75 -51.08
CA ARG A 2 -55.03 -5.90 -50.38
C ARG A 2 -54.19 -6.30 -49.16
N ILE A 3 -53.91 -5.32 -48.29
CA ILE A 3 -53.52 -5.54 -46.89
C ILE A 3 -54.85 -5.57 -46.13
N GLY A 4 -55.64 -6.64 -46.15
CA GLY A 4 -55.28 -8.00 -45.81
C GLY A 4 -55.99 -8.30 -44.50
N LYS A 5 -57.21 -8.84 -44.57
CA LYS A 5 -58.10 -9.22 -43.44
C LYS A 5 -57.39 -10.00 -42.30
N ARG A 6 -56.16 -10.49 -42.49
CA ARG A 6 -55.28 -11.09 -41.47
C ARG A 6 -54.84 -10.13 -40.37
N GLY A 7 -54.44 -8.89 -40.69
CA GLY A 7 -53.93 -7.94 -39.67
C GLY A 7 -55.01 -7.54 -38.66
N TYR A 8 -56.23 -7.34 -39.14
CA TYR A 8 -57.40 -7.03 -38.31
C TYR A 8 -57.80 -8.20 -37.39
N ARG A 9 -57.66 -9.44 -37.88
CA ARG A 9 -57.92 -10.66 -37.09
C ARG A 9 -56.86 -10.91 -36.02
N ILE A 10 -55.60 -10.48 -36.22
CA ILE A 10 -54.55 -10.61 -35.20
C ILE A 10 -54.77 -9.60 -34.08
N LYS A 11 -55.06 -8.33 -34.41
CA LYS A 11 -55.41 -7.31 -33.40
C LYS A 11 -56.62 -7.72 -32.56
N ALA A 12 -57.72 -8.12 -33.21
CA ALA A 12 -58.92 -8.58 -32.51
C ALA A 12 -58.67 -9.81 -31.61
N ARG A 13 -57.73 -10.70 -31.95
CA ARG A 13 -57.35 -11.85 -31.10
C ARG A 13 -56.50 -11.44 -29.91
N ILE A 14 -55.62 -10.44 -30.07
CA ILE A 14 -54.83 -9.88 -28.98
C ILE A 14 -55.75 -9.12 -28.02
N ASP A 15 -56.63 -8.27 -28.55
CA ASP A 15 -57.59 -7.49 -27.76
C ASP A 15 -58.54 -8.41 -26.97
N TYR A 16 -59.04 -9.48 -27.61
CA TYR A 16 -59.86 -10.49 -26.93
C TYR A 16 -59.05 -11.30 -25.90
N GLY A 17 -57.77 -11.56 -26.16
CA GLY A 17 -56.89 -12.22 -25.20
C GLY A 17 -56.64 -11.36 -23.95
N LEU A 18 -56.39 -10.07 -24.15
CA LEU A 18 -56.18 -9.09 -23.09
C LEU A 18 -57.46 -8.83 -22.29
N SER A 19 -58.62 -8.68 -22.94
CA SER A 19 -59.89 -8.48 -22.25
C SER A 19 -60.27 -9.70 -21.41
N ARG A 20 -60.10 -10.91 -21.95
CA ARG A 20 -60.34 -12.15 -21.22
C ARG A 20 -59.37 -12.33 -20.03
N TRP A 21 -58.11 -11.91 -20.18
CA TRP A 21 -57.15 -11.91 -19.08
C TRP A 21 -57.53 -10.89 -18.00
N PHE A 22 -57.98 -9.70 -18.39
CA PHE A 22 -58.45 -8.66 -17.48
C PHE A 22 -59.71 -9.08 -16.70
N GLU A 23 -60.70 -9.64 -17.40
CA GLU A 23 -61.91 -10.18 -16.76
C GLU A 23 -61.60 -11.35 -15.83
N TRP A 24 -60.65 -12.21 -16.19
CA TRP A 24 -60.23 -13.32 -15.34
C TRP A 24 -59.48 -12.83 -14.10
N SER A 25 -58.59 -11.86 -14.26
CA SER A 25 -57.83 -11.22 -13.19
C SER A 25 -58.73 -10.47 -12.21
N THR A 26 -59.74 -9.75 -12.70
CA THR A 26 -60.71 -9.03 -11.86
C THR A 26 -61.66 -9.98 -11.13
N ARG A 27 -62.13 -11.06 -11.78
CA ARG A 27 -62.96 -12.09 -11.11
C ARG A 27 -62.23 -12.87 -10.03
N HIS A 28 -60.91 -13.00 -10.12
CA HIS A 28 -60.07 -13.71 -9.15
C HIS A 28 -59.11 -12.77 -8.41
N ALA A 29 -59.49 -11.51 -8.19
CA ALA A 29 -58.60 -10.47 -7.67
C ALA A 29 -57.88 -10.86 -6.37
N VAL A 30 -58.59 -11.50 -5.43
CA VAL A 30 -57.99 -11.97 -4.16
C VAL A 30 -56.91 -13.02 -4.40
N LEU A 31 -57.14 -13.98 -5.30
CA LEU A 31 -56.18 -15.02 -5.66
C LEU A 31 -54.95 -14.41 -6.33
N VAL A 32 -55.14 -13.44 -7.23
CA VAL A 32 -54.04 -12.70 -7.88
C VAL A 32 -53.19 -11.96 -6.84
N ILE A 33 -53.82 -11.31 -5.86
CA ILE A 33 -53.12 -10.61 -4.77
C ILE A 33 -52.32 -11.60 -3.90
N VAL A 34 -52.92 -12.72 -3.50
CA VAL A 34 -52.24 -13.75 -2.69
C VAL A 34 -51.03 -14.32 -3.45
N LEU A 35 -51.19 -14.64 -4.75
CA LEU A 35 -50.08 -15.10 -5.58
C LEU A 35 -49.01 -14.04 -5.75
N ALA A 36 -49.38 -12.76 -5.92
CA ALA A 36 -48.42 -11.66 -6.04
C ALA A 36 -47.62 -11.48 -4.74
N ILE A 37 -48.28 -11.56 -3.57
CA ILE A 37 -47.62 -11.51 -2.26
C ILE A 37 -46.70 -12.72 -2.08
N ALA A 38 -47.16 -13.93 -2.43
CA ALA A 38 -46.34 -15.13 -2.35
C ALA A 38 -45.11 -15.05 -3.28
N ALA A 39 -45.29 -14.54 -4.50
CA ALA A 39 -44.20 -14.32 -5.45
C ALA A 39 -43.22 -13.24 -4.96
N ALA A 40 -43.71 -12.15 -4.37
CA ALA A 40 -42.87 -11.11 -3.77
C ALA A 40 -42.09 -11.64 -2.56
N ALA A 41 -42.73 -12.43 -1.69
CA ALA A 41 -42.07 -13.08 -0.56
C ALA A 41 -41.01 -14.10 -1.04
N GLY A 42 -41.32 -14.88 -2.07
CA GLY A 42 -40.37 -15.80 -2.69
C GLY A 42 -39.18 -15.08 -3.34
N ALA A 43 -39.43 -13.98 -4.05
CA ALA A 43 -38.40 -13.13 -4.62
C ALA A 43 -37.52 -12.52 -3.52
N LEU A 44 -38.12 -11.98 -2.46
CA LEU A 44 -37.39 -11.43 -1.31
C LEU A 44 -36.54 -12.50 -0.63
N PHE A 45 -37.10 -13.68 -0.38
CA PHE A 45 -36.37 -14.82 0.19
C PHE A 45 -35.18 -15.19 -0.70
N TYR A 46 -35.40 -15.31 -2.01
CA TYR A 46 -34.33 -15.60 -2.96
C TYR A 46 -33.24 -14.52 -2.94
N THR A 47 -33.62 -13.24 -2.98
CA THR A 47 -32.70 -12.11 -2.93
C THR A 47 -31.90 -12.10 -1.63
N VAL A 48 -32.54 -12.28 -0.47
CA VAL A 48 -31.84 -12.32 0.83
C VAL A 48 -30.79 -13.44 0.87
N HIS A 49 -31.07 -14.59 0.25
CA HIS A 49 -30.15 -15.73 0.25
C HIS A 49 -29.11 -15.73 -0.88
N HIS A 50 -29.35 -15.02 -1.99
CA HIS A 50 -28.51 -15.11 -3.20
C HIS A 50 -27.90 -13.79 -3.65
N LEU A 51 -28.30 -12.64 -3.09
CA LEU A 51 -27.72 -11.36 -3.44
C LEU A 51 -26.28 -11.29 -2.93
N ARG A 52 -25.32 -11.39 -3.85
CA ARG A 52 -23.89 -11.23 -3.59
C ARG A 52 -23.40 -9.96 -4.28
N ILE A 53 -22.76 -9.08 -3.53
CA ILE A 53 -22.11 -7.89 -4.08
C ILE A 53 -20.70 -8.27 -4.53
N ASN A 54 -20.39 -8.03 -5.79
CA ASN A 54 -19.07 -8.27 -6.36
C ASN A 54 -18.35 -6.94 -6.52
N THR A 55 -17.36 -6.69 -5.68
CA THR A 55 -16.56 -5.45 -5.70
C THR A 55 -15.34 -5.55 -6.60
N TYR A 56 -15.10 -6.70 -7.26
CA TYR A 56 -13.94 -6.88 -8.12
C TYR A 56 -14.19 -6.29 -9.52
N PRO A 57 -13.51 -5.20 -9.92
CA PRO A 57 -13.76 -4.51 -11.19
C PRO A 57 -13.46 -5.38 -12.41
N GLY A 58 -12.59 -6.39 -12.27
CA GLY A 58 -12.21 -7.28 -13.37
C GLY A 58 -13.37 -8.11 -13.92
N ASN A 59 -14.42 -8.33 -13.13
CA ASN A 59 -15.59 -9.11 -13.52
C ASN A 59 -16.58 -8.35 -14.43
N VAL A 60 -16.35 -7.05 -14.66
CA VAL A 60 -17.21 -6.22 -15.54
C VAL A 60 -16.94 -6.49 -17.02
N LEU A 61 -15.71 -6.89 -17.35
CA LEU A 61 -15.25 -7.13 -18.72
C LEU A 61 -15.31 -8.65 -19.02
N SER A 62 -15.13 -9.10 -20.27
CA SER A 62 -15.14 -10.55 -20.66
C SER A 62 -13.81 -11.28 -20.42
N ASP A 63 -13.87 -12.53 -19.94
CA ASP A 63 -12.69 -13.37 -19.67
C ASP A 63 -11.91 -13.78 -20.92
N ALA A 64 -12.54 -13.65 -22.09
CA ALA A 64 -11.93 -13.99 -23.37
C ALA A 64 -10.94 -12.94 -23.90
N LEU A 65 -10.79 -11.81 -23.20
CA LEU A 65 -9.84 -10.77 -23.59
C LEU A 65 -8.39 -11.27 -23.45
N PRO A 66 -7.51 -11.07 -24.46
CA PRO A 66 -6.13 -11.58 -24.43
C PRO A 66 -5.35 -11.21 -23.16
N TRP A 67 -5.34 -9.93 -22.79
CA TRP A 67 -4.66 -9.44 -21.58
C TRP A 67 -5.16 -10.10 -20.30
N ARG A 68 -6.41 -10.60 -20.29
CA ARG A 68 -6.98 -11.25 -19.12
C ARG A 68 -6.57 -12.71 -19.03
N GLN A 69 -6.43 -13.39 -20.17
CA GLN A 69 -5.81 -14.72 -20.19
C GLN A 69 -4.37 -14.64 -19.69
N ASP A 70 -3.62 -13.61 -20.11
CA ASP A 70 -2.26 -13.36 -19.63
C ASP A 70 -2.24 -13.07 -18.12
N LYS A 71 -3.14 -12.22 -17.62
CA LYS A 71 -3.28 -11.95 -16.18
C LYS A 71 -3.60 -13.21 -15.38
N LEU A 72 -4.56 -14.02 -15.84
CA LEU A 72 -4.92 -15.28 -15.18
C LEU A 72 -3.77 -16.29 -15.20
N ALA A 73 -2.99 -16.33 -16.29
CA ALA A 73 -1.79 -17.16 -16.37
C ALA A 73 -0.72 -16.67 -15.39
N TYR A 74 -0.49 -15.36 -15.30
CA TYR A 74 0.43 -14.75 -14.34
C TYR A 74 0.03 -15.03 -12.89
N GLU A 75 -1.23 -14.82 -12.52
CA GLU A 75 -1.74 -15.07 -11.16
C GLU A 75 -1.67 -16.56 -10.77
N ARG A 76 -1.78 -17.47 -11.74
CA ARG A 76 -1.56 -18.91 -11.49
C ARG A 76 -0.09 -19.26 -11.33
N ALA A 77 0.80 -18.62 -12.09
CA ALA A 77 2.23 -18.84 -12.04
C ALA A 77 2.88 -18.22 -10.78
N PHE A 78 2.33 -17.10 -10.30
CA PHE A 78 2.85 -16.36 -9.15
C PHE A 78 1.75 -16.07 -8.11
N PRO A 79 1.24 -17.09 -7.41
CA PRO A 79 0.12 -16.94 -6.48
C PRO A 79 0.42 -15.97 -5.32
N THR A 80 1.69 -15.82 -4.93
CA THR A 80 2.14 -14.93 -3.85
C THR A 80 1.89 -13.44 -4.13
N PHE A 81 1.84 -13.04 -5.40
CA PHE A 81 1.55 -11.64 -5.78
C PHE A 81 0.06 -11.36 -5.92
N ARG A 82 -0.79 -12.38 -5.69
CA ARG A 82 -2.23 -12.21 -5.64
C ARG A 82 -2.60 -11.66 -4.26
N ASP A 83 -3.52 -10.70 -4.23
CA ASP A 83 -4.07 -10.12 -3.00
C ASP A 83 -3.04 -9.51 -2.03
N SER A 84 -1.86 -9.10 -2.54
CA SER A 84 -0.82 -8.50 -1.72
C SER A 84 -1.23 -7.11 -1.22
N ILE A 85 -0.93 -6.84 0.06
CA ILE A 85 -1.14 -5.53 0.69
C ILE A 85 0.18 -4.78 0.73
N VAL A 86 0.17 -3.55 0.25
CA VAL A 86 1.34 -2.65 0.33
C VAL A 86 1.14 -1.69 1.50
N LEU A 87 2.07 -1.73 2.45
CA LEU A 87 2.10 -0.86 3.62
C LEU A 87 3.14 0.25 3.39
N VAL A 88 2.71 1.50 3.50
CA VAL A 88 3.60 2.67 3.43
C VAL A 88 3.76 3.24 4.82
N ILE A 89 5.01 3.34 5.28
CA ILE A 89 5.35 3.87 6.60
C ILE A 89 5.99 5.24 6.41
N ASP A 90 5.30 6.26 6.88
CA ASP A 90 5.81 7.63 6.93
C ASP A 90 6.24 7.99 8.36
N ALA A 91 7.34 8.73 8.46
CA ALA A 91 7.85 9.27 9.71
C ALA A 91 8.60 10.59 9.47
N PRO A 92 8.78 11.42 10.51
CA PRO A 92 9.55 12.66 10.42
C PRO A 92 10.98 12.45 9.88
N THR A 93 11.63 11.33 10.24
CA THR A 93 12.97 10.99 9.75
C THR A 93 13.04 9.62 9.09
N PRO A 94 13.98 9.41 8.13
CA PRO A 94 14.18 8.10 7.52
C PRO A 94 14.62 7.04 8.54
N ASP A 95 15.38 7.43 9.57
CA ASP A 95 15.80 6.52 10.65
C ASP A 95 14.60 6.02 11.45
N GLN A 96 13.65 6.90 11.80
CA GLN A 96 12.40 6.51 12.46
C GLN A 96 11.53 5.63 11.55
N ALA A 97 11.37 5.99 10.28
CA ALA A 97 10.59 5.21 9.32
C ALA A 97 11.16 3.80 9.17
N ARG A 98 12.48 3.68 9.04
CA ARG A 98 13.17 2.39 8.93
C ARG A 98 13.04 1.55 10.20
N ASN A 99 13.23 2.15 11.38
CA ASN A 99 13.05 1.45 12.65
C ASN A 99 11.61 0.97 12.86
N ALA A 100 10.61 1.78 12.47
CA ALA A 100 9.21 1.39 12.52
C ALA A 100 8.90 0.25 11.53
N ALA A 101 9.45 0.33 10.31
CA ALA A 101 9.33 -0.72 9.30
C ALA A 101 9.97 -2.03 9.71
N ASP A 102 11.17 -2.00 10.28
CA ASP A 102 11.85 -3.18 10.82
C ASP A 102 11.00 -3.87 11.90
N ARG A 103 10.45 -3.10 12.85
CA ARG A 103 9.59 -3.65 13.91
C ARG A 103 8.28 -4.21 13.37
N LEU A 104 7.64 -3.50 12.44
CA LEU A 104 6.38 -3.94 11.86
C LEU A 104 6.57 -5.22 11.04
N ALA A 105 7.61 -5.27 10.20
CA ALA A 105 7.93 -6.44 9.39
C ALA A 105 8.24 -7.66 10.25
N ALA A 106 9.01 -7.49 11.34
CA ALA A 106 9.26 -8.57 12.30
C ALA A 106 7.95 -9.07 12.93
N ARG A 107 7.08 -8.16 13.37
CA ARG A 107 5.83 -8.54 14.04
C ARG A 107 4.83 -9.23 13.12
N LEU A 108 4.69 -8.74 11.88
CA LEU A 108 3.83 -9.37 10.88
C LEU A 108 4.41 -10.72 10.43
N GLY A 109 5.74 -10.84 10.38
CA GLY A 109 6.42 -12.07 10.01
C GLY A 109 6.25 -13.21 11.03
N GLU A 110 5.88 -12.90 12.27
CA GLU A 110 5.54 -13.91 13.31
C GLU A 110 4.09 -14.43 13.18
N ASP A 111 3.21 -13.69 12.51
CA ASP A 111 1.79 -14.03 12.36
C ASP A 111 1.54 -14.81 11.06
N HIS A 112 1.83 -16.11 11.13
CA HIS A 112 1.60 -17.05 10.02
C HIS A 112 0.13 -17.49 9.87
N GLU A 113 -0.77 -17.08 10.77
CA GLU A 113 -2.19 -17.40 10.67
C GLU A 113 -2.89 -16.45 9.69
N HIS A 114 -2.55 -15.16 9.75
CA HIS A 114 -3.16 -14.13 8.91
C HIS A 114 -2.31 -13.75 7.70
N PHE A 115 -1.00 -13.94 7.76
CA PHE A 115 -0.08 -13.56 6.68
C PHE A 115 0.75 -14.76 6.23
N GLU A 116 0.59 -15.15 4.96
CA GLU A 116 1.40 -16.22 4.36
C GLU A 116 2.87 -15.82 4.27
N TRP A 117 3.14 -14.56 3.94
CA TRP A 117 4.49 -14.04 3.80
C TRP A 117 4.55 -12.52 3.94
N VAL A 118 5.66 -12.03 4.49
CA VAL A 118 5.95 -10.60 4.65
C VAL A 118 7.24 -10.27 3.89
N PHE A 119 7.15 -9.32 2.98
CA PHE A 119 8.30 -8.85 2.21
C PHE A 119 8.76 -7.48 2.64
N TYR A 120 9.94 -7.43 3.24
CA TYR A 120 10.62 -6.18 3.51
C TYR A 120 12.13 -6.35 3.27
N PRO A 121 12.61 -6.15 2.02
CA PRO A 121 14.01 -6.39 1.65
C PRO A 121 15.04 -5.74 2.57
N PRO A 122 14.88 -4.46 3.01
CA PRO A 122 15.86 -3.81 3.88
C PRO A 122 16.09 -4.50 5.23
N ALA A 123 15.11 -5.29 5.73
CA ALA A 123 15.27 -6.04 6.98
C ALA A 123 16.01 -7.37 6.79
N THR A 124 16.09 -7.89 5.57
CA THR A 124 16.67 -9.23 5.33
C THR A 124 18.19 -9.24 5.56
N PRO A 125 18.75 -10.35 6.11
CA PRO A 125 20.20 -10.46 6.32
C PRO A 125 21.03 -10.27 5.05
N PHE A 126 20.52 -10.79 3.92
CA PHE A 126 21.18 -10.67 2.61
C PHE A 126 21.36 -9.20 2.21
N PHE A 127 20.30 -8.40 2.19
CA PHE A 127 20.41 -6.99 1.82
C PHE A 127 21.17 -6.18 2.87
N ARG A 128 21.08 -6.51 4.17
CA ARG A 128 21.89 -5.84 5.20
C ARG A 128 23.40 -6.04 4.99
N GLN A 129 23.81 -7.23 4.55
CA GLN A 129 25.22 -7.56 4.32
C GLN A 129 25.72 -7.07 2.95
N HIS A 130 24.88 -7.12 1.92
CA HIS A 130 25.27 -6.87 0.54
C HIS A 130 24.76 -5.54 -0.02
N ALA A 131 24.19 -4.64 0.79
CA ALA A 131 23.62 -3.37 0.33
C ALA A 131 24.55 -2.55 -0.58
N LEU A 132 25.85 -2.51 -0.27
CA LEU A 132 26.83 -1.76 -1.06
C LEU A 132 27.09 -2.36 -2.45
N MET A 133 26.84 -3.66 -2.64
CA MET A 133 27.01 -4.34 -3.94
C MET A 133 25.95 -3.94 -4.97
N PHE A 134 24.87 -3.27 -4.53
CA PHE A 134 23.84 -2.74 -5.42
C PHE A 134 24.15 -1.32 -5.94
N LEU A 135 25.29 -0.76 -5.56
CA LEU A 135 25.76 0.54 -6.06
C LEU A 135 26.57 0.36 -7.35
N GLY A 136 26.49 1.33 -8.24
CA GLY A 136 27.44 1.44 -9.36
C GLY A 136 28.86 1.72 -8.86
N LEU A 137 29.87 1.38 -9.66
CA LEU A 137 31.28 1.45 -9.26
C LEU A 137 31.68 2.84 -8.75
N ASP A 138 31.37 3.90 -9.50
CA ASP A 138 31.69 5.28 -9.13
C ASP A 138 31.06 5.68 -7.79
N ALA A 139 29.80 5.30 -7.56
CA ALA A 139 29.11 5.58 -6.31
C ALA A 139 29.67 4.76 -5.14
N LEU A 140 30.12 3.53 -5.40
CA LEU A 140 30.75 2.68 -4.40
C LEU A 140 32.10 3.23 -3.98
N GLU A 141 32.91 3.70 -4.92
CA GLU A 141 34.22 4.32 -4.66
C GLU A 141 34.06 5.55 -3.76
N VAL A 142 33.20 6.50 -4.16
CA VAL A 142 32.92 7.71 -3.38
C VAL A 142 32.40 7.37 -1.97
N ARG A 143 31.50 6.40 -1.83
CA ARG A 143 30.97 6.02 -0.51
C ARG A 143 32.00 5.34 0.37
N THR A 144 32.84 4.48 -0.19
CA THR A 144 33.86 3.76 0.56
C THR A 144 34.97 4.71 1.00
N GLU A 145 35.35 5.67 0.16
CA GLU A 145 36.30 6.73 0.51
C GLU A 145 35.76 7.60 1.66
N ARG A 146 34.50 8.03 1.61
CA ARG A 146 33.85 8.76 2.72
C ARG A 146 33.81 7.95 4.01
N LEU A 147 33.53 6.63 3.93
CA LEU A 147 33.55 5.75 5.10
C LEU A 147 34.96 5.61 5.68
N ALA A 148 35.99 5.51 4.83
CA ALA A 148 37.38 5.46 5.27
C ALA A 148 37.81 6.76 5.95
N GLN A 149 37.43 7.92 5.40
CA GLN A 149 37.67 9.23 6.01
C GLN A 149 36.97 9.37 7.37
N ALA A 150 35.74 8.84 7.49
CA ALA A 150 34.99 8.86 8.74
C ALA A 150 35.45 7.81 9.78
N GLN A 151 36.36 6.90 9.44
CA GLN A 151 36.74 5.78 10.31
C GLN A 151 37.21 6.19 11.73
N PRO A 152 38.05 7.22 11.93
CA PRO A 152 38.45 7.63 13.28
C PRO A 152 37.25 8.08 14.13
N PHE A 153 36.33 8.81 13.51
CA PHE A 153 35.11 9.28 14.17
C PHE A 153 34.16 8.12 14.50
N LEU A 154 33.97 7.18 13.57
CA LEU A 154 33.17 5.98 13.78
C LEU A 154 33.75 5.07 14.86
N ALA A 155 35.09 4.92 14.92
CA ALA A 155 35.76 4.16 15.95
C ALA A 155 35.51 4.74 17.35
N ASP A 156 35.62 6.06 17.50
CA ASP A 156 35.36 6.74 18.75
C ASP A 156 33.89 6.62 19.20
N ILE A 157 32.92 6.79 18.28
CA ILE A 157 31.48 6.59 18.59
C ILE A 157 31.18 5.14 19.00
N SER A 158 31.82 4.17 18.35
CA SER A 158 31.61 2.76 18.67
C SER A 158 32.02 2.39 20.11
N GLN A 159 32.95 3.15 20.70
CA GLN A 159 33.40 2.94 22.08
C GLN A 159 32.47 3.59 23.10
N ASP A 160 31.91 4.76 22.78
CA ASP A 160 30.98 5.49 23.66
C ASP A 160 29.76 6.03 22.87
N PRO A 161 28.76 5.17 22.59
CA PRO A 161 27.55 5.54 21.85
C PRO A 161 26.53 6.27 22.75
N THR A 162 26.99 7.16 23.62
CA THR A 162 26.14 8.00 24.48
C THR A 162 26.08 9.43 23.94
N LEU A 163 25.07 10.17 24.39
CA LEU A 163 24.97 11.62 24.10
C LEU A 163 26.22 12.36 24.57
N SER A 164 26.68 12.06 25.80
CA SER A 164 27.87 12.67 26.39
C SER A 164 29.12 12.33 25.58
N GLY A 165 29.30 11.06 25.18
CA GLY A 165 30.39 10.63 24.30
C GLY A 165 30.39 11.40 22.99
N THR A 166 29.24 11.45 22.33
CA THR A 166 29.07 12.18 21.05
C THR A 166 29.45 13.66 21.18
N PHE A 167 28.98 14.36 22.21
CA PHE A 167 29.36 15.77 22.44
C PHE A 167 30.84 15.95 22.78
N HIS A 168 31.46 15.00 23.49
CA HIS A 168 32.90 15.01 23.71
C HIS A 168 33.70 14.89 22.41
N LEU A 169 33.23 14.08 21.46
CA LEU A 169 33.84 13.93 20.13
C LEU A 169 33.67 15.17 19.28
N LEU A 170 32.46 15.75 19.26
CA LEU A 170 32.20 17.02 18.56
C LEU A 170 33.08 18.15 19.10
N ARG A 171 33.23 18.23 20.43
CA ARG A 171 34.16 19.19 21.06
C ARG A 171 35.59 18.95 20.61
N ARG A 172 36.05 17.69 20.59
CA ARG A 172 37.41 17.33 20.18
C ARG A 172 37.66 17.74 18.73
N ALA A 173 36.72 17.45 17.84
CA ALA A 173 36.78 17.80 16.42
C ALA A 173 36.84 19.32 16.20
N LEU A 174 36.11 20.11 17.01
CA LEU A 174 36.18 21.58 16.98
C LEU A 174 37.51 22.15 17.49
N THR A 175 38.15 21.48 18.44
CA THR A 175 39.41 21.94 19.06
C THR A 175 40.67 21.48 18.33
N GLN A 176 40.55 20.58 17.37
CA GLN A 176 41.68 20.11 16.59
C GLN A 176 42.08 21.13 15.54
N ASP A 177 43.38 21.40 15.42
CA ASP A 177 43.98 22.36 14.48
C ASP A 177 44.09 21.81 13.05
N ARG A 178 43.40 20.70 12.76
CA ARG A 178 43.32 20.09 11.44
C ARG A 178 41.93 20.35 10.86
N PRO A 179 41.82 20.66 9.56
CA PRO A 179 40.52 20.73 8.91
C PRO A 179 39.79 19.40 9.09
N SER A 180 38.65 19.43 9.76
CA SER A 180 37.72 18.31 9.81
C SER A 180 37.09 18.14 8.43
N GLU A 181 37.28 16.96 7.81
CA GLU A 181 36.66 16.59 6.52
C GLU A 181 35.15 16.37 6.63
N ILE A 182 34.63 16.25 7.85
CA ILE A 182 33.19 16.28 8.14
C ILE A 182 32.75 17.74 8.20
N ASP A 183 31.68 18.08 7.47
CA ASP A 183 31.00 19.38 7.60
C ASP A 183 30.30 19.49 8.96
N LEU A 184 31.09 19.82 9.98
CA LEU A 184 30.60 20.05 11.34
C LEU A 184 29.60 21.21 11.37
N GLY A 185 29.71 22.17 10.46
CA GLY A 185 28.81 23.33 10.39
C GLY A 185 27.37 22.92 10.15
N SER A 186 27.11 22.12 9.12
CA SER A 186 25.76 21.61 8.86
C SER A 186 25.24 20.70 9.98
N LEU A 187 26.13 19.95 10.64
CA LEU A 187 25.75 19.09 11.76
C LEU A 187 25.30 19.91 12.98
N PHE A 188 26.02 20.99 13.32
CA PHE A 188 25.61 21.90 14.38
C PHE A 188 24.31 22.62 14.06
N VAL A 189 24.08 23.01 12.80
CA VAL A 189 22.80 23.60 12.37
C VAL A 189 21.65 22.60 12.54
N ALA A 190 21.84 21.35 12.14
CA ALA A 190 20.83 20.30 12.32
C ALA A 190 20.56 19.98 13.80
N LEU A 191 21.59 19.97 14.64
CA LEU A 191 21.48 19.83 16.10
C LEU A 191 20.74 21.01 16.74
N ALA A 192 21.04 22.24 16.32
CA ALA A 192 20.33 23.43 16.80
C ALA A 192 18.83 23.36 16.45
N GLY A 193 18.50 23.02 15.20
CA GLY A 193 17.11 22.88 14.76
C GLY A 193 16.34 21.80 15.53
N THR A 194 16.97 20.67 15.84
CA THR A 194 16.35 19.61 16.66
C THR A 194 16.14 20.03 18.12
N LEU A 195 17.04 20.84 18.69
CA LEU A 195 16.85 21.42 20.02
C LEU A 195 15.71 22.45 20.03
N ASP A 196 15.64 23.32 19.02
CA ASP A 196 14.56 24.31 18.88
C ASP A 196 13.20 23.60 18.74
N ASP A 197 13.10 22.57 17.90
CA ASP A 197 11.91 21.75 17.76
C ASP A 197 11.51 21.11 19.10
N ALA A 198 12.47 20.55 19.84
CA ALA A 198 12.21 19.95 21.15
C ALA A 198 11.73 20.98 22.19
N LEU A 199 12.29 22.20 22.18
CA LEU A 199 11.84 23.30 23.05
C LEU A 199 10.42 23.78 22.72
N MET A 200 10.00 23.63 21.46
CA MET A 200 8.63 23.89 21.02
C MET A 200 7.67 22.71 21.28
N GLY A 201 8.17 21.59 21.84
CA GLY A 201 7.38 20.39 22.10
C GLY A 201 7.17 19.49 20.87
N LEU A 202 7.95 19.69 19.79
CA LEU A 202 7.91 18.86 18.59
C LEU A 202 8.90 17.69 18.75
N ASP A 203 8.43 16.46 18.57
CA ASP A 203 9.28 15.25 18.60
C ASP A 203 9.86 14.96 17.21
N ARG A 204 10.89 15.74 16.84
CA ARG A 204 11.65 15.57 15.60
C ARG A 204 13.12 15.30 15.94
N PRO A 205 13.54 14.04 16.08
CA PRO A 205 14.93 13.72 16.39
C PRO A 205 15.84 13.95 15.18
N LEU A 206 17.13 14.08 15.42
CA LEU A 206 18.14 14.21 14.38
C LEU A 206 18.20 12.93 13.53
N SER A 207 18.25 13.09 12.21
CA SER A 207 18.47 12.00 11.25
C SER A 207 19.96 11.85 10.97
N TRP A 208 20.60 10.84 11.56
CA TRP A 208 22.02 10.58 11.38
C TRP A 208 22.33 10.09 9.97
N SER A 209 21.44 9.32 9.35
CA SER A 209 21.62 8.84 7.98
C SER A 209 21.56 9.98 6.96
N GLN A 210 20.70 10.97 7.15
CA GLN A 210 20.70 12.18 6.30
C GLN A 210 21.99 12.95 6.46
N GLN A 211 22.46 13.10 7.70
CA GLN A 211 23.66 13.87 7.97
C GLN A 211 24.93 13.22 7.40
N MET A 212 25.02 11.88 7.45
CA MET A 212 26.15 11.14 6.88
C MET A 212 26.08 10.94 5.36
N SER A 213 24.86 10.88 4.79
CA SER A 213 24.71 10.71 3.34
C SER A 213 24.97 12.00 2.56
N GLY A 214 24.86 13.16 3.21
CA GLY A 214 24.97 14.47 2.56
C GLY A 214 23.82 14.77 1.59
N VAL A 215 22.79 13.92 1.59
CA VAL A 215 21.60 14.07 0.76
C VAL A 215 20.52 14.74 1.62
N ARG A 216 20.20 16.00 1.32
CA ARG A 216 18.97 16.61 1.85
C ARG A 216 17.79 15.80 1.32
N SER A 217 16.91 15.40 2.22
CA SER A 217 15.62 14.86 1.82
C SER A 217 14.82 16.00 1.19
N ASP A 218 14.71 16.00 -0.14
CA ASP A 218 13.66 16.75 -0.84
C ASP A 218 12.33 16.12 -0.44
N LYS A 219 11.75 16.61 0.66
CA LYS A 219 10.33 16.49 0.97
C LYS A 219 9.73 17.87 0.70
N ASP A 220 9.54 18.15 -0.58
CA ASP A 220 8.51 19.08 -1.09
C ASP A 220 7.42 18.25 -1.78
#